data_AF-A0A8R1ELA4-F1
#
_entry.id   AF-A0A8R1ELA4-F1
#
_cell.length_a   1.000
_cell.length_b   1.000
_cell.length_c   1.000
_cell.angle_alpha   90.00
_cell.angle_beta   90.00
_cell.angle_gamma   90.00
#
_symmetry.space_group_name_H-M   'P 1'
#
loop_
_entity.id
_entity.type
_entity.pdbx_description
1 polymer ?
#
loop_
_entity_poly.entity_id
_entity_poly.type
_entity_poly.pdbx_seq_one_letter_code
_entity_poly.pdbx_strand_id
1 'polypeptide(L)'
;MVATHIHKSTSSGELFYNFYEGSTLLCELSKHVDDWVRIAPAGFTKIIVDVLVALTVIALTLWIRFDKSFETEIRANIQNDTDPEPLAGVKSDIRTGIIVSFWVIIGFAIANVIIGFVGVIGAVIRNKFILVPYMLSMIVLFLLEIAVGITVLVKRKSVRRTVKEYVFDSFNMNSMQDVSAFTFRYNCCGADSLPNLSCQAGQPTCSSAVWDRLDFTMMIFGIVMLIIIVLQIFTTLITLPIVMEKKRERTYYRS
;
A
#
# COMPACT_ATOMS: atom_id res chain seq x y z
N MET A 1 14.80 -40.64 -25.99
CA MET A 1 14.83 -41.18 -24.61
C MET A 1 15.36 -40.05 -23.74
N VAL A 2 14.50 -39.15 -23.23
CA VAL A 2 13.78 -39.27 -21.94
C VAL A 2 14.79 -39.41 -20.79
N ALA A 3 14.85 -38.62 -19.72
CA ALA A 3 14.26 -37.36 -19.22
C ALA A 3 15.06 -37.08 -17.91
N THR A 4 15.25 -35.89 -17.36
CA THR A 4 14.23 -34.92 -16.91
C THR A 4 14.90 -33.58 -16.59
N HIS A 5 14.20 -32.53 -16.99
CA HIS A 5 14.55 -31.12 -16.98
C HIS A 5 14.43 -30.48 -15.59
N ILE A 6 15.46 -29.74 -15.19
CA ILE A 6 15.52 -28.27 -15.08
C ILE A 6 14.66 -27.66 -13.95
N HIS A 7 15.36 -27.42 -12.84
CA HIS A 7 15.27 -26.26 -11.96
C HIS A 7 14.59 -25.03 -12.58
N LYS A 8 13.71 -24.39 -11.79
CA LYS A 8 13.63 -22.93 -11.53
C LYS A 8 12.17 -22.48 -11.43
N SER A 9 11.58 -22.66 -10.24
CA SER A 9 10.47 -21.83 -9.78
C SER A 9 11.06 -20.78 -8.84
N THR A 10 11.57 -19.71 -9.44
CA THR A 10 12.18 -18.56 -8.77
C THR A 10 11.67 -17.33 -9.50
N SER A 11 10.55 -16.76 -9.06
CA SER A 11 10.07 -15.46 -9.58
C SER A 11 9.34 -14.65 -8.50
N SER A 12 8.43 -15.26 -7.72
CA SER A 12 7.64 -14.50 -6.74
C SER A 12 8.40 -14.13 -5.45
N GLY A 13 9.44 -14.91 -5.10
CA GLY A 13 10.30 -14.66 -3.93
C GLY A 13 11.33 -13.55 -4.17
N GLU A 14 11.88 -13.47 -5.39
CA GLU A 14 12.80 -12.40 -5.78
C GLU A 14 12.09 -11.07 -5.98
N LEU A 15 10.82 -11.03 -6.39
CA LEU A 15 10.07 -9.77 -6.50
C LEU A 15 9.76 -9.12 -5.14
N PHE A 16 9.49 -9.92 -4.10
CA PHE A 16 9.29 -9.39 -2.75
C PHE A 16 10.61 -8.99 -2.07
N TYR A 17 11.71 -9.68 -2.40
CA TYR A 17 13.06 -9.25 -2.02
C TYR A 17 13.44 -7.95 -2.74
N ASN A 18 13.15 -7.83 -4.04
CA ASN A 18 13.33 -6.60 -4.83
C ASN A 18 12.40 -5.45 -4.41
N PHE A 19 11.24 -5.73 -3.80
CA PHE A 19 10.40 -4.71 -3.16
C PHE A 19 11.02 -4.19 -1.85
N TYR A 20 11.69 -5.07 -1.09
CA TYR A 20 12.55 -4.68 0.04
C TYR A 20 13.85 -4.01 -0.42
N GLU A 21 14.39 -4.37 -1.57
CA GLU A 21 15.60 -3.76 -2.16
C GLU A 21 15.30 -2.42 -2.85
N GLY A 22 14.06 -2.21 -3.28
CA GLY A 22 13.50 -0.88 -3.60
C GLY A 22 13.42 0.04 -2.38
N SER A 23 13.40 -0.53 -1.17
CA SER A 23 13.49 0.25 0.08
C SER A 23 14.89 0.85 0.29
N THR A 24 15.94 0.21 -0.22
CA THR A 24 17.31 0.74 -0.21
C THR A 24 17.48 1.88 -1.22
N LEU A 25 16.83 1.82 -2.39
CA LEU A 25 16.79 2.92 -3.36
C LEU A 25 15.99 4.13 -2.84
N LEU A 26 14.92 3.89 -2.08
CA LEU A 26 14.22 4.92 -1.31
C LEU A 26 15.10 5.52 -0.20
N CYS A 27 16.03 4.75 0.37
CA CYS A 27 16.97 5.21 1.39
C CYS A 27 18.09 6.10 0.80
N GLU A 28 18.56 5.81 -0.42
CA GLU A 28 19.52 6.65 -1.15
C GLU A 28 18.88 7.95 -1.68
N LEU A 29 17.60 7.89 -2.12
CA LEU A 29 16.81 9.07 -2.47
C LEU A 29 16.45 9.92 -1.24
N SER A 30 16.23 9.32 -0.07
CA SER A 30 16.02 10.03 1.21
C SER A 30 17.21 10.93 1.57
N LYS A 31 18.45 10.44 1.39
CA LYS A 31 19.65 11.23 1.71
C LYS A 31 19.82 12.46 0.84
N HIS A 32 19.38 12.40 -0.43
CA HIS A 32 19.43 13.57 -1.32
C HIS A 32 18.27 14.54 -1.06
N VAL A 33 17.14 14.05 -0.54
CA VAL A 33 16.02 14.89 -0.08
C VAL A 33 16.39 15.67 1.19
N ASP A 34 17.17 15.07 2.11
CA ASP A 34 17.60 15.71 3.37
C ASP A 34 18.46 16.96 3.16
N ASP A 35 19.24 17.04 2.08
CA ASP A 35 20.05 18.23 1.75
C ASP A 35 19.20 19.39 1.20
N TRP A 36 18.09 19.10 0.52
CA TRP A 36 17.13 20.11 0.05
C TRP A 36 16.16 20.58 1.17
N VAL A 37 15.96 19.75 2.21
CA VAL A 37 15.16 20.08 3.42
C VAL A 37 15.73 21.27 4.22
N ARG A 38 17.04 21.54 4.14
CA ARG A 38 17.68 22.58 4.97
C ARG A 38 17.44 24.02 4.54
N ILE A 39 16.94 24.29 3.33
CA ILE A 39 17.01 25.63 2.73
C ILE A 39 15.62 26.26 2.47
N ALA A 40 14.53 25.49 2.47
CA ALA A 40 13.17 26.00 2.27
C ALA A 40 12.36 26.06 3.57
N PRO A 41 11.39 26.99 3.72
CA PRO A 41 10.48 26.98 4.86
C PRO A 41 9.76 25.63 4.93
N ALA A 42 9.75 25.00 6.11
CA ALA A 42 9.45 23.58 6.33
C ALA A 42 8.17 23.04 5.66
N GLY A 43 7.18 23.89 5.34
CA GLY A 43 5.98 23.49 4.59
C GLY A 43 6.20 23.24 3.10
N PHE A 44 7.17 23.89 2.45
CA PHE A 44 7.40 23.76 1.00
C PHE A 44 8.09 22.45 0.63
N THR A 45 9.09 22.02 1.40
CA THR A 45 9.84 20.80 1.08
C THR A 45 8.93 19.57 1.17
N LYS A 46 8.06 19.52 2.19
CA LYS A 46 7.09 18.44 2.34
C LYS A 46 6.22 18.26 1.09
N ILE A 47 5.65 19.36 0.56
CA ILE A 47 4.76 19.31 -0.61
C ILE A 47 5.49 18.76 -1.84
N ILE A 48 6.74 19.16 -2.06
CA ILE A 48 7.54 18.67 -3.19
C ILE A 48 7.85 17.18 -3.04
N VAL A 49 8.24 16.75 -1.83
CA VAL A 49 8.50 15.34 -1.54
C VAL A 49 7.24 14.49 -1.76
N ASP A 50 6.09 14.93 -1.27
CA ASP A 50 4.81 14.22 -1.42
C ASP A 50 4.42 14.08 -2.91
N VAL A 51 4.67 15.11 -3.73
CA VAL A 51 4.44 15.04 -5.18
C VAL A 51 5.39 14.03 -5.84
N LEU A 52 6.67 14.05 -5.50
CA LEU A 52 7.64 13.10 -6.06
C LEU A 52 7.30 11.66 -5.69
N VAL A 53 6.94 11.42 -4.42
CA VAL A 53 6.48 10.09 -3.96
C VAL A 53 5.21 9.66 -4.70
N ALA A 54 4.24 10.56 -4.90
CA ALA A 54 3.03 10.22 -5.63
C ALA A 54 3.32 9.89 -7.11
N LEU A 55 4.25 10.60 -7.75
CA LEU A 55 4.67 10.31 -9.12
C LEU A 55 5.38 8.97 -9.25
N THR A 56 6.26 8.61 -8.30
CA THR A 56 6.92 7.29 -8.31
C THR A 56 5.92 6.18 -8.08
N VAL A 57 4.93 6.38 -7.19
CA VAL A 57 3.84 5.40 -6.98
C VAL A 57 3.02 5.21 -8.25
N ILE A 58 2.64 6.28 -8.96
CA ILE A 58 1.93 6.17 -10.24
C ILE A 58 2.78 5.40 -11.26
N ALA A 59 4.06 5.76 -11.41
CA ALA A 59 4.95 5.12 -12.36
C ALA A 59 5.12 3.63 -12.08
N LEU A 60 5.40 3.24 -10.83
CA LEU A 60 5.53 1.84 -10.41
C LEU A 60 4.22 1.06 -10.60
N THR A 61 3.08 1.67 -10.24
CA THR A 61 1.77 1.04 -10.37
C THR A 61 1.44 0.78 -11.84
N LEU A 62 1.62 1.78 -12.73
CA LEU A 62 1.42 1.60 -14.16
C LEU A 62 2.40 0.61 -14.77
N TRP A 63 3.66 0.61 -14.33
CA TRP A 63 4.66 -0.36 -14.78
C TRP A 63 4.23 -1.80 -14.49
N ILE A 64 3.84 -2.09 -13.25
CA ILE A 64 3.37 -3.43 -12.84
C ILE A 64 2.18 -3.89 -13.69
N ARG A 65 1.29 -2.97 -14.07
CA ARG A 65 0.09 -3.29 -14.86
C ARG A 65 0.37 -3.48 -16.35
N PHE A 66 1.29 -2.72 -16.91
CA PHE A 66 1.64 -2.81 -18.33
C PHE A 66 2.71 -3.86 -18.61
N ASP A 67 3.39 -4.37 -17.57
CA ASP A 67 4.34 -5.45 -17.72
C ASP A 67 3.61 -6.75 -18.12
N LYS A 68 3.89 -7.19 -19.35
CA LYS A 68 3.26 -8.39 -19.92
C LYS A 68 3.68 -9.66 -19.18
N SER A 69 4.90 -9.71 -18.64
CA SER A 69 5.40 -10.88 -17.91
C SER A 69 4.58 -11.09 -16.64
N PHE A 70 4.36 -10.02 -15.89
CA PHE A 70 3.57 -10.04 -14.66
C PHE A 70 2.11 -10.42 -14.91
N GLU A 71 1.47 -9.83 -15.94
CA GLU A 71 0.10 -10.19 -16.33
C GLU A 71 -0.02 -11.67 -16.75
N THR A 72 0.99 -12.21 -17.44
CA THR A 72 0.98 -13.63 -17.85
C THR A 72 1.20 -14.59 -16.68
N GLU A 73 2.09 -14.27 -15.75
CA GLU A 73 2.33 -15.08 -14.55
C GLU A 73 1.13 -15.05 -13.60
N ILE A 74 0.52 -13.87 -13.39
CA ILE A 74 -0.70 -13.76 -12.59
C ILE A 74 -1.86 -14.49 -13.28
N ARG A 75 -2.03 -14.40 -14.60
CA ARG A 75 -3.07 -15.17 -15.29
C ARG A 75 -2.79 -16.67 -15.27
N ALA A 76 -1.55 -17.12 -15.36
CA ALA A 76 -1.23 -18.54 -15.33
C ALA A 76 -1.54 -19.19 -13.96
N ASN A 77 -1.38 -18.47 -12.85
CA ASN A 77 -1.77 -18.93 -11.52
C ASN A 77 -3.25 -18.59 -11.20
N ILE A 78 -3.72 -17.47 -11.75
CA ILE A 78 -5.05 -16.83 -11.81
C ILE A 78 -6.19 -17.63 -12.48
N GLN A 79 -5.86 -18.27 -13.58
CA GLN A 79 -6.80 -18.64 -14.65
C GLN A 79 -6.50 -20.07 -15.11
N ASN A 80 -6.22 -20.95 -14.17
CA ASN A 80 -6.36 -22.36 -14.41
C ASN A 80 -7.86 -22.71 -14.29
N ASP A 81 -8.55 -22.81 -15.43
CA ASP A 81 -9.99 -23.13 -15.52
C ASP A 81 -10.29 -24.64 -15.28
N THR A 82 -9.40 -25.37 -14.61
CA THR A 82 -9.53 -26.82 -14.32
C THR A 82 -9.83 -27.13 -12.86
N ASP A 83 -10.08 -26.10 -12.03
CA ASP A 83 -10.37 -26.27 -10.61
C ASP A 83 -11.89 -26.40 -10.35
N PRO A 84 -12.34 -27.26 -9.41
CA PRO A 84 -13.75 -27.53 -9.13
C PRO A 84 -14.55 -26.30 -8.63
N GLU A 85 -15.87 -26.35 -8.81
CA GLU A 85 -16.86 -25.24 -8.73
C GLU A 85 -16.82 -24.27 -7.52
N PRO A 86 -16.35 -24.58 -6.29
CA PRO A 86 -16.35 -23.55 -5.23
C PRO A 86 -15.16 -22.58 -5.33
N LEU A 87 -14.08 -22.94 -6.05
CA LEU A 87 -12.86 -22.13 -6.11
C LEU A 87 -12.95 -21.00 -7.16
N ALA A 88 -13.81 -21.15 -8.18
CA ALA A 88 -14.03 -20.15 -9.22
C ALA A 88 -14.59 -18.82 -8.67
N GLY A 89 -15.50 -18.89 -7.68
CA GLY A 89 -16.07 -17.72 -7.01
C GLY A 89 -15.01 -16.89 -6.28
N VAL A 90 -14.25 -17.54 -5.39
CA VAL A 90 -13.18 -16.89 -4.60
C VAL A 90 -12.10 -16.30 -5.51
N LYS A 91 -11.75 -17.00 -6.59
CA LYS A 91 -10.75 -16.54 -7.56
C LYS A 91 -11.21 -15.32 -8.36
N SER A 92 -12.49 -15.25 -8.70
CA SER A 92 -13.11 -14.08 -9.34
C SER A 92 -13.17 -12.87 -8.41
N ASP A 93 -13.43 -13.09 -7.11
CA ASP A 93 -13.47 -12.05 -6.09
C ASP A 93 -12.07 -11.47 -5.84
N ILE A 94 -11.04 -12.32 -5.78
CA ILE A 94 -9.63 -11.88 -5.66
C ILE A 94 -9.23 -11.04 -6.87
N ARG A 95 -9.57 -11.47 -8.09
CA ARG A 95 -9.29 -10.71 -9.32
C ARG A 95 -9.95 -9.32 -9.26
N THR A 96 -11.22 -9.27 -8.85
CA THR A 96 -11.95 -8.02 -8.73
C THR A 96 -11.32 -7.12 -7.67
N GLY A 97 -10.94 -7.69 -6.53
CA GLY A 97 -10.24 -6.98 -5.45
C GLY A 97 -8.91 -6.37 -5.89
N ILE A 98 -8.09 -7.11 -6.65
CA ILE A 98 -6.82 -6.61 -7.19
C ILE A 98 -7.06 -5.45 -8.16
N ILE A 99 -8.02 -5.59 -9.08
CA ILE A 99 -8.36 -4.53 -10.05
C ILE A 99 -8.86 -3.28 -9.32
N VAL A 100 -9.78 -3.43 -8.37
CA VAL A 100 -10.33 -2.30 -7.60
C VAL A 100 -9.23 -1.60 -6.81
N SER A 101 -8.37 -2.36 -6.11
CA SER A 101 -7.26 -1.81 -5.33
C SER A 101 -6.30 -1.00 -6.21
N PHE A 102 -5.99 -1.51 -7.40
CA PHE A 102 -5.16 -0.83 -8.37
C PHE A 102 -5.71 0.54 -8.79
N TRP A 103 -6.98 0.59 -9.18
CA TRP A 103 -7.63 1.86 -9.58
C TRP A 103 -7.71 2.85 -8.42
N VAL A 104 -7.93 2.36 -7.19
CA VAL A 104 -7.94 3.21 -5.99
C VAL A 104 -6.56 3.81 -5.73
N ILE A 105 -5.48 3.02 -5.82
CA ILE A 105 -4.10 3.51 -5.62
C ILE A 105 -3.76 4.59 -6.65
N ILE A 106 -4.06 4.36 -7.93
CA ILE A 106 -3.84 5.36 -8.98
C ILE A 106 -4.65 6.63 -8.73
N GLY A 107 -5.95 6.49 -8.43
CA GLY A 107 -6.83 7.64 -8.19
C GLY A 107 -6.34 8.49 -7.01
N PHE A 108 -5.94 7.85 -5.92
CA PHE A 108 -5.39 8.53 -4.74
C PHE A 108 -4.06 9.22 -5.04
N ALA A 109 -3.16 8.57 -5.78
CA ALA A 109 -1.87 9.16 -6.13
C ALA A 109 -2.04 10.39 -7.06
N ILE A 110 -2.91 10.31 -8.07
CA ILE A 110 -3.23 11.45 -8.95
C ILE A 110 -3.81 12.61 -8.13
N ALA A 111 -4.74 12.33 -7.22
CA ALA A 111 -5.32 13.34 -6.34
C ALA A 111 -4.24 14.05 -5.50
N ASN A 112 -3.29 13.30 -4.94
CA ASN A 112 -2.16 13.87 -4.18
C ASN A 112 -1.23 14.74 -5.05
N VAL A 113 -0.96 14.35 -6.30
CA VAL A 113 -0.20 15.19 -7.24
C VAL A 113 -0.93 16.51 -7.50
N ILE A 114 -2.23 16.47 -7.75
CA ILE A 114 -3.04 17.69 -7.98
C ILE A 114 -3.05 18.58 -6.74
N ILE A 115 -3.31 18.02 -5.56
CA ILE A 115 -3.32 18.75 -4.29
C ILE A 115 -1.94 19.36 -4.00
N GLY A 116 -0.87 18.61 -4.24
CA GLY A 116 0.50 19.08 -4.08
C GLY A 116 0.83 20.22 -5.05
N PHE A 117 0.45 20.10 -6.33
CA PHE A 117 0.66 21.15 -7.33
C PHE A 117 -0.09 22.45 -6.99
N VAL A 118 -1.35 22.32 -6.55
CA VAL A 118 -2.14 23.45 -6.03
C VAL A 118 -1.47 24.07 -4.80
N GLY A 119 -0.87 23.25 -3.93
CA GLY A 119 -0.09 23.70 -2.78
C GLY A 119 1.12 24.55 -3.19
N VAL A 120 1.95 24.06 -4.13
CA VAL A 120 3.13 24.79 -4.62
C VAL A 120 2.72 26.11 -5.30
N ILE A 121 1.73 26.07 -6.20
CA ILE A 121 1.22 27.27 -6.89
C ILE A 121 0.63 28.28 -5.88
N GLY A 122 -0.20 27.80 -4.95
CA GLY A 122 -0.82 28.65 -3.93
C GLY A 122 0.22 29.37 -3.06
N ALA A 123 1.34 28.72 -2.82
CA ALA A 123 2.43 29.27 -2.04
C ALA A 123 3.26 30.29 -2.85
N VAL A 124 3.51 30.05 -4.15
CA VAL A 124 4.22 30.99 -5.04
C VAL A 124 3.39 32.23 -5.37
N ILE A 125 2.16 32.05 -5.87
CA ILE A 125 1.32 33.14 -6.39
C ILE A 125 0.75 33.99 -5.25
N ARG A 126 0.80 33.50 -3.99
CA ARG A 126 0.18 34.16 -2.83
C ARG A 126 -1.29 34.54 -3.11
N ASN A 127 -2.02 33.81 -3.96
CA ASN A 127 -3.43 34.08 -4.20
C ASN A 127 -4.32 33.28 -3.23
N LYS A 128 -5.26 33.96 -2.57
CA LYS A 128 -6.18 33.33 -1.61
C LYS A 128 -7.13 32.33 -2.28
N PHE A 129 -7.47 32.53 -3.55
CA PHE A 129 -8.37 31.62 -4.28
C PHE A 129 -7.77 30.22 -4.47
N ILE A 130 -6.44 30.10 -4.51
CA ILE A 130 -5.73 28.81 -4.68
C ILE A 130 -5.35 28.22 -3.31
N LEU A 131 -5.10 29.08 -2.32
CA LEU A 131 -4.70 28.65 -0.97
C LEU A 131 -5.87 28.06 -0.16
N VAL A 132 -7.10 28.56 -0.33
CA VAL A 132 -8.29 28.03 0.36
C VAL A 132 -8.64 26.59 -0.03
N PRO A 133 -8.73 26.20 -1.32
CA PRO A 133 -9.04 24.81 -1.68
C PRO A 133 -7.95 23.83 -1.22
N TYR A 134 -6.68 24.24 -1.18
CA TYR A 134 -5.59 23.44 -0.61
C TYR A 134 -5.79 23.17 0.90
N MET A 135 -6.18 24.19 1.67
CA MET A 135 -6.49 24.01 3.09
C MET A 135 -7.70 23.10 3.31
N LEU A 136 -8.73 23.23 2.46
CA LEU A 136 -9.91 22.39 2.53
C LEU A 136 -9.59 20.92 2.21
N SER A 137 -8.80 20.66 1.17
CA SER A 137 -8.42 19.29 0.80
C SER A 137 -7.60 18.62 1.90
N MET A 138 -6.71 19.35 2.59
CA MET A 138 -5.96 18.82 3.73
C MET A 138 -6.86 18.38 4.90
N ILE A 139 -7.93 19.14 5.19
CA ILE A 139 -8.90 18.74 6.22
C ILE A 139 -9.69 17.50 5.79
N VAL A 140 -10.09 17.42 4.52
CA VAL A 140 -10.81 16.25 4.00
C VAL A 140 -9.92 15.00 4.06
N LEU A 141 -8.65 15.09 3.67
CA LEU A 141 -7.69 13.98 3.77
C LEU A 141 -7.51 13.51 5.21
N PHE A 142 -7.39 14.44 6.15
CA PHE A 142 -7.30 14.13 7.58
C PHE A 142 -8.51 13.32 8.09
N LEU A 143 -9.73 13.73 7.70
CA LEU A 143 -10.95 13.00 8.07
C LEU A 143 -11.00 11.60 7.44
N LEU A 144 -10.54 11.47 6.19
CA LEU A 144 -10.44 10.18 5.51
C LEU A 144 -9.42 9.24 6.19
N GLU A 145 -8.27 9.75 6.61
CA GLU A 145 -7.26 8.97 7.33
C GLU A 145 -7.81 8.41 8.65
N ILE A 146 -8.54 9.23 9.42
CA ILE A 146 -9.20 8.77 10.64
C ILE A 146 -10.24 7.70 10.33
N ALA A 147 -11.07 7.91 9.29
CA ALA A 147 -12.10 6.94 8.90
C ALA A 147 -11.49 5.58 8.48
N VAL A 148 -10.41 5.61 7.70
CA VAL A 148 -9.67 4.40 7.30
C VAL A 148 -9.03 3.73 8.51
N GLY A 149 -8.38 4.50 9.39
CA GLY A 149 -7.77 3.99 10.62
C GLY A 149 -8.76 3.25 11.51
N ILE A 150 -9.94 3.85 11.75
CA ILE A 150 -11.02 3.22 12.53
C ILE A 150 -11.52 1.95 11.83
N THR A 151 -11.74 1.99 10.52
CA THR A 151 -12.24 0.83 9.75
C THR A 151 -11.30 -0.37 9.86
N VAL A 152 -9.99 -0.15 9.72
CA VAL A 152 -8.97 -1.20 9.86
C VAL A 152 -8.99 -1.81 11.26
N LEU A 153 -9.08 -0.97 12.30
CA LEU A 153 -9.14 -1.44 13.70
C LEU A 153 -10.39 -2.28 13.98
N VAL A 154 -11.56 -1.84 13.52
CA VAL A 154 -12.83 -2.55 13.73
C VAL A 154 -12.85 -3.87 12.95
N LYS A 155 -12.32 -3.90 11.73
CA LYS A 155 -12.35 -5.08 10.86
C LYS A 155 -11.22 -6.07 11.11
N ARG A 156 -10.21 -5.78 11.95
CA ARG A 156 -9.07 -6.67 12.23
C ARG A 156 -9.48 -8.12 12.54
N LYS A 157 -10.55 -8.33 13.33
CA LYS A 157 -11.06 -9.69 13.64
C LYS A 157 -11.68 -10.38 12.42
N SER A 158 -12.38 -9.64 11.58
CA SER A 158 -12.97 -10.17 10.34
C SER A 158 -11.87 -10.56 9.37
N VAL A 159 -10.89 -9.67 9.18
CA VAL A 159 -9.71 -9.93 8.37
C VAL A 159 -9.04 -11.19 8.90
N ARG A 160 -8.83 -11.32 10.22
CA ARG A 160 -8.29 -12.52 10.90
C ARG A 160 -8.96 -13.82 10.46
N ARG A 161 -10.27 -13.84 10.34
CA ARG A 161 -10.99 -15.06 9.94
C ARG A 161 -10.78 -15.34 8.46
N THR A 162 -10.94 -14.32 7.62
CA THR A 162 -10.85 -14.45 6.16
C THR A 162 -9.52 -15.01 5.67
N VAL A 163 -8.36 -14.58 6.19
CA VAL A 163 -7.06 -15.20 5.78
C VAL A 163 -6.86 -16.58 6.41
N LYS A 164 -7.44 -16.88 7.60
CA LYS A 164 -7.37 -18.26 8.12
C LYS A 164 -8.15 -19.21 7.23
N GLU A 165 -9.36 -18.81 6.86
CA GLU A 165 -10.26 -19.53 5.95
C GLU A 165 -9.63 -19.66 4.57
N TYR A 166 -9.08 -18.59 4.00
CA TYR A 166 -8.40 -18.64 2.71
C TYR A 166 -7.22 -19.63 2.70
N VAL A 167 -6.36 -19.60 3.73
CA VAL A 167 -5.27 -20.59 3.85
C VAL A 167 -5.85 -22.00 4.00
N PHE A 168 -6.88 -22.18 4.83
CA PHE A 168 -7.53 -23.49 4.99
C PHE A 168 -8.07 -24.02 3.66
N ASP A 169 -8.81 -23.21 2.91
CA ASP A 169 -9.40 -23.59 1.63
C ASP A 169 -8.33 -23.91 0.58
N SER A 170 -7.23 -23.14 0.53
CA SER A 170 -6.10 -23.44 -0.35
C SER A 170 -5.49 -24.82 -0.09
N PHE A 171 -5.35 -25.22 1.19
CA PHE A 171 -4.85 -26.54 1.57
C PHE A 171 -5.90 -27.65 1.37
N ASN A 172 -7.16 -27.40 1.71
CA ASN A 172 -8.26 -28.35 1.57
C ASN A 172 -8.55 -28.69 0.09
N MET A 173 -8.43 -27.69 -0.79
CA MET A 173 -8.59 -27.87 -2.24
C MET A 173 -7.30 -28.31 -2.95
N ASN A 174 -6.21 -28.49 -2.20
CA ASN A 174 -4.90 -28.88 -2.73
C ASN A 174 -4.41 -27.98 -3.89
N SER A 175 -4.62 -26.66 -3.77
CA SER A 175 -4.11 -25.67 -4.73
C SER A 175 -2.58 -25.61 -4.64
N MET A 176 -1.90 -26.43 -5.46
CA MET A 176 -0.45 -26.61 -5.45
C MET A 176 0.32 -25.27 -5.56
N GLN A 177 -0.22 -24.32 -6.32
CA GLN A 177 0.37 -22.98 -6.51
C GLN A 177 0.33 -22.16 -5.21
N ASP A 178 -0.84 -22.05 -4.57
CA ASP A 178 -0.99 -21.28 -3.33
C ASP A 178 -0.29 -21.96 -2.15
N VAL A 179 -0.41 -23.28 -2.05
CA VAL A 179 0.23 -24.09 -1.00
C VAL A 179 1.75 -23.99 -1.08
N SER A 180 2.34 -24.13 -2.28
CA SER A 180 3.80 -23.98 -2.44
C SER A 180 4.27 -22.55 -2.16
N ALA A 181 3.48 -21.53 -2.53
CA ALA A 181 3.78 -20.15 -2.21
C ALA A 181 3.78 -19.89 -0.69
N PHE A 182 2.77 -20.36 0.05
CA PHE A 182 2.73 -20.19 1.50
C PHE A 182 3.85 -20.93 2.23
N THR A 183 4.04 -22.21 1.91
CA THR A 183 5.06 -23.06 2.53
C THR A 183 6.47 -22.52 2.26
N PHE A 184 6.77 -22.09 1.04
CA PHE A 184 8.07 -21.51 0.69
C PHE A 184 8.29 -20.13 1.32
N ARG A 185 7.29 -19.24 1.28
CA ARG A 185 7.40 -17.85 1.74
C ARG A 185 7.49 -17.74 3.26
N TYR A 186 6.72 -18.58 3.97
CA TYR A 186 6.54 -18.48 5.42
C TYR A 186 7.16 -19.67 6.18
N ASN A 187 7.83 -20.60 5.49
CA ASN A 187 8.45 -21.80 6.06
C ASN A 187 7.52 -22.54 7.05
N CYS A 188 6.27 -22.73 6.61
CA CYS A 188 5.18 -23.28 7.38
C CYS A 188 4.67 -24.58 6.73
N CYS A 189 3.87 -25.35 7.46
CA CYS A 189 3.25 -26.56 6.92
C CYS A 189 1.82 -26.73 7.43
N GLY A 190 0.90 -27.03 6.50
CA GLY A 190 -0.50 -27.31 6.79
C GLY A 190 -1.33 -26.09 7.19
N ALA A 191 -2.62 -26.33 7.40
CA ALA A 191 -3.59 -25.34 7.86
C ALA A 191 -4.20 -25.77 9.20
N ASP A 192 -4.73 -24.79 9.94
CA ASP A 192 -5.46 -25.07 11.18
C ASP A 192 -6.62 -26.05 10.88
N SER A 193 -6.84 -27.06 11.72
CA SER A 193 -7.95 -28.05 11.60
C SER A 193 -7.92 -29.02 10.40
N LEU A 194 -6.81 -29.13 9.66
CA LEU A 194 -6.65 -30.14 8.62
C LEU A 194 -5.79 -31.33 9.12
N PRO A 195 -6.38 -32.44 9.58
CA PRO A 195 -5.63 -33.65 9.91
C PRO A 195 -5.13 -34.31 8.61
N ASN A 196 -3.97 -34.98 8.65
CA ASN A 196 -3.37 -35.78 7.57
C ASN A 196 -2.30 -35.12 6.67
N LEU A 197 -1.60 -34.07 7.12
CA LEU A 197 -0.43 -33.56 6.41
C LEU A 197 0.89 -33.97 7.07
N SER A 198 1.77 -34.62 6.31
CA SER A 198 3.10 -35.06 6.75
C SER A 198 4.05 -33.87 6.90
N CYS A 199 3.89 -33.10 7.97
CA CYS A 199 4.74 -31.96 8.28
C CYS A 199 5.99 -32.36 9.07
N GLN A 200 7.09 -31.62 8.90
CA GLN A 200 8.29 -31.81 9.71
C GLN A 200 7.97 -31.46 11.18
N ALA A 201 8.52 -32.22 12.13
CA ALA A 201 8.35 -31.95 13.55
C ALA A 201 8.88 -30.54 13.90
N GLY A 202 8.02 -29.70 14.48
CA GLY A 202 8.35 -28.34 14.93
C GLY A 202 7.98 -27.21 13.96
N GLN A 203 7.37 -27.48 12.81
CA GLN A 203 6.90 -26.42 11.90
C GLN A 203 5.55 -25.80 12.34
N PRO A 204 5.37 -24.46 12.25
CA PRO A 204 4.11 -23.80 12.53
C PRO A 204 3.07 -24.01 11.40
N THR A 205 1.79 -23.88 11.73
CA THR A 205 0.72 -23.89 10.72
C THR A 205 0.80 -22.66 9.82
N CYS A 206 0.57 -22.83 8.52
CA CYS A 206 0.58 -21.71 7.57
C CYS A 206 -0.49 -20.67 7.88
N SER A 207 -1.65 -21.10 8.41
CA SER A 207 -2.69 -20.17 8.87
C SER A 207 -2.13 -19.21 9.90
N SER A 208 -1.42 -19.70 10.92
CA SER A 208 -0.86 -18.86 11.98
C SER A 208 0.34 -18.03 11.51
N ALA A 209 1.23 -18.60 10.70
CA ALA A 209 2.43 -17.91 10.19
C ALA A 209 2.07 -16.73 9.27
N VAL A 210 1.11 -16.92 8.35
CA VAL A 210 0.61 -15.85 7.48
C VAL A 210 -0.04 -14.75 8.31
N TRP A 211 -0.82 -15.12 9.32
CA TRP A 211 -1.45 -14.16 10.21
C TRP A 211 -0.47 -13.32 11.00
N ASP A 212 0.56 -13.93 11.56
CA ASP A 212 1.56 -13.24 12.36
C ASP A 212 2.29 -12.17 11.54
N ARG A 213 2.64 -12.51 10.28
CA ARG A 213 3.26 -11.57 9.34
C ARG A 213 2.34 -10.43 8.93
N LEU A 214 1.06 -10.74 8.68
CA LEU A 214 0.07 -9.73 8.37
C LEU A 214 -0.21 -8.81 9.57
N ASP A 215 -0.30 -9.37 10.77
CA ASP A 215 -0.55 -8.62 12.02
C ASP A 215 0.63 -7.68 12.34
N PHE A 216 1.86 -8.15 12.16
CA PHE A 216 3.06 -7.31 12.26
C PHE A 216 3.06 -6.16 11.25
N THR A 217 2.69 -6.44 9.99
CA THR A 217 2.58 -5.41 8.94
C THR A 217 1.49 -4.39 9.26
N MET A 218 0.32 -4.84 9.76
CA MET A 218 -0.77 -3.96 10.20
C MET A 218 -0.36 -3.09 11.39
N MET A 219 0.47 -3.61 12.30
CA MET A 219 1.03 -2.82 13.41
C MET A 219 1.95 -1.72 12.90
N ILE A 220 2.88 -2.04 12.00
CA ILE A 220 3.77 -1.04 11.39
C ILE A 220 2.96 0.04 10.67
N PHE A 221 1.98 -0.38 9.84
CA PHE A 221 1.09 0.54 9.15
C PHE A 221 0.38 1.49 10.13
N GLY A 222 -0.11 0.98 11.26
CA GLY A 222 -0.74 1.80 12.30
C GLY A 222 0.21 2.85 12.91
N ILE A 223 1.46 2.48 13.18
CA ILE A 223 2.48 3.41 13.71
C ILE A 223 2.79 4.51 12.69
N VAL A 224 3.01 4.13 11.42
CA VAL A 224 3.29 5.07 10.33
C VAL A 224 2.13 6.04 10.13
N MET A 225 0.89 5.54 10.12
CA MET A 225 -0.32 6.37 10.01
C MET A 225 -0.44 7.39 11.15
N LEU A 226 -0.11 7.00 12.39
CA LEU A 226 -0.11 7.92 13.53
C LEU A 226 0.92 9.04 13.33
N ILE A 227 2.13 8.72 12.89
CA ILE A 227 3.18 9.72 12.59
C ILE A 227 2.71 10.69 11.51
N ILE A 228 2.09 10.18 10.43
CA ILE A 228 1.55 11.00 9.34
C ILE A 228 0.51 12.00 9.87
N ILE A 229 -0.45 11.52 10.67
CA ILE A 229 -1.48 12.36 11.31
C ILE A 229 -0.85 13.48 12.14
N VAL A 230 0.16 13.16 12.96
CA VAL A 230 0.84 14.14 13.80
C VAL A 230 1.55 15.20 12.92
N LEU A 231 2.28 14.77 11.90
CA LEU A 231 2.94 15.67 10.96
C LEU A 231 1.95 16.54 10.19
N GLN A 232 0.78 16.01 9.83
CA GLN A 232 -0.28 16.76 9.15
C GLN A 232 -0.87 17.83 10.07
N ILE A 233 -1.17 17.50 11.34
CA ILE A 233 -1.66 18.47 12.32
C ILE A 233 -0.64 19.60 12.52
N PHE A 234 0.65 19.28 12.69
CA PHE A 234 1.70 20.30 12.81
C PHE A 234 1.77 21.20 11.57
N THR A 235 1.67 20.62 10.37
CA THR A 235 1.67 21.37 9.11
C THR A 235 0.46 22.31 9.02
N THR A 236 -0.74 21.83 9.37
CA THR A 236 -1.96 22.64 9.37
C THR A 236 -1.88 23.76 10.40
N LEU A 237 -1.39 23.49 11.61
CA LEU A 237 -1.23 24.50 12.67
C LEU A 237 -0.29 25.65 12.25
N ILE A 238 0.81 25.34 11.56
CA ILE A 238 1.74 26.37 11.03
C ILE A 238 1.08 27.16 9.89
N THR A 239 0.27 26.51 9.06
CA THR A 239 -0.33 27.14 7.87
C THR A 239 -1.51 28.06 8.22
N LEU A 240 -2.28 27.75 9.28
CA LEU A 240 -3.43 28.55 9.72
C LEU A 240 -3.12 30.04 10.02
N PRO A 241 -2.11 30.42 10.84
CA PRO A 241 -1.83 31.82 11.14
C PRO A 241 -1.39 32.61 9.90
N ILE A 242 -0.65 31.99 8.98
CA ILE A 242 -0.22 32.61 7.71
C ILE A 242 -1.44 32.99 6.85
N VAL A 243 -2.46 32.14 6.82
CA VAL A 243 -3.71 32.41 6.11
C VAL A 243 -4.50 33.53 6.81
N MET A 244 -4.56 33.50 8.14
CA MET A 244 -5.32 34.45 8.96
C MET A 244 -4.72 35.87 8.92
N GLU A 245 -3.40 36.00 9.01
CA GLU A 245 -2.71 37.29 8.93
C GLU A 245 -2.98 37.98 7.59
N LYS A 246 -2.91 37.21 6.51
CA LYS A 246 -3.26 37.69 5.17
C LYS A 246 -4.72 38.12 5.06
N LYS A 247 -5.64 37.47 5.79
CA LYS A 247 -7.05 37.88 5.84
C LYS A 247 -7.18 39.25 6.51
N ARG A 248 -6.47 39.47 7.62
CA ARG A 248 -6.48 40.73 8.39
C ARG A 248 -6.04 41.94 7.55
N GLU A 249 -4.95 41.82 6.78
CA GLU A 249 -4.44 42.93 5.95
C GLU A 249 -5.44 43.38 4.86
N ARG A 250 -6.15 42.44 4.21
CA ARG A 250 -7.15 42.80 3.20
C ARG A 250 -8.42 43.43 3.78
N THR A 251 -8.76 43.10 5.03
CA THR A 251 -9.92 43.73 5.68
C THR A 251 -9.60 45.18 6.04
N TYR A 252 -8.37 45.46 6.50
CA TYR A 252 -7.90 46.82 6.79
C TYR A 252 -7.86 47.72 5.55
N TYR A 253 -7.50 47.19 4.37
CA TYR A 253 -7.46 47.99 3.13
C TYR A 253 -8.84 48.23 2.48
N ARG A 254 -9.92 47.63 3.02
CA ARG A 254 -11.28 47.73 2.46
C ARG A 254 -12.23 48.55 3.36
N SER A 255 -11.79 48.94 4.56
CA SER A 255 -12.44 49.89 5.46
C SER A 255 -11.88 51.28 5.28
#